data_AF-A0A350WYM9-F1
#
_entry.id   AF-A0A350WYM9-F1
#
_cell.length_a   1.000
_cell.length_b   1.000
_cell.length_c   1.000
_cell.angle_alpha   90.00
_cell.angle_beta   90.00
_cell.angle_gamma   90.00
#
_symmetry.space_group_name_H-M   'P 1'
#
loop_
_entity.id
_entity.type
_entity.pdbx_description
1 polymer ?
#
loop_
_entity_poly.entity_id
_entity_poly.type
_entity_poly.pdbx_seq_one_letter_code
_entity_poly.pdbx_strand_id
1 'polypeptide(L)'
;MKKVFKILFSRMFMTILILVAQLALFFYAIWELSNYFIYFYIALTLLSIFVIFKLMSKSLNPSYKLVWFLVILLFPGFGGLIYVMYGTRRMSKKDEEKMLLATNLTQPHIYDDNYLLEEIKKMDKSVFNQASYLSRYSTYPLQTNT
;
A
#
# COMPACT_ATOMS: atom_id res chain seq x y z
N MET A 1 -2.42 11.21 -62.93
CA MET A 1 -1.79 11.89 -61.76
C MET A 1 -2.79 12.51 -60.77
N LYS A 2 -3.86 13.21 -61.20
CA LYS A 2 -4.84 13.85 -60.27
C LYS A 2 -5.58 12.89 -59.31
N LYS A 3 -5.85 11.65 -59.72
CA LYS A 3 -6.51 10.62 -58.89
C LYS A 3 -5.64 10.14 -57.71
N VAL A 4 -4.33 10.01 -57.95
CA VAL A 4 -3.35 9.57 -56.94
C VAL A 4 -3.18 10.66 -55.87
N PHE A 5 -3.11 11.92 -56.28
CA PHE A 5 -3.10 13.07 -55.37
C PHE A 5 -4.37 13.19 -54.52
N LYS A 6 -5.55 12.91 -55.10
CA LYS A 6 -6.83 12.96 -54.35
C LYS A 6 -6.95 11.84 -53.31
N ILE A 7 -6.31 10.70 -53.54
CA ILE A 7 -6.21 9.58 -52.58
C ILE A 7 -5.18 9.92 -51.48
N LEU A 8 -4.00 10.43 -51.86
CA LEU A 8 -2.95 10.89 -50.95
C LEU A 8 -3.39 12.04 -50.03
N PHE A 9 -4.30 12.90 -50.49
CA PHE A 9 -4.89 13.97 -49.68
C PHE A 9 -6.29 13.64 -49.16
N SER A 10 -6.72 12.38 -49.25
CA SER A 10 -7.98 11.98 -48.62
C SER A 10 -7.78 11.89 -47.09
N ARG A 11 -8.84 12.22 -46.35
CA ARG A 11 -8.84 12.11 -44.87
C ARG A 11 -8.39 10.73 -44.40
N MET A 12 -8.83 9.67 -45.09
CA MET A 12 -8.49 8.29 -44.75
C MET A 12 -6.99 7.99 -44.92
N PHE A 13 -6.37 8.46 -46.01
CA PHE A 13 -4.94 8.26 -46.21
C PHE A 13 -4.09 9.00 -45.17
N MET A 14 -4.43 10.25 -44.85
CA MET A 14 -3.77 11.03 -43.79
C MET A 14 -3.86 10.33 -42.43
N THR A 15 -5.04 9.80 -42.07
CA THR A 15 -5.21 9.05 -40.81
C THR A 15 -4.35 7.78 -40.78
N ILE A 16 -4.31 7.02 -41.87
CA ILE A 16 -3.47 5.81 -41.95
C ILE A 16 -1.99 6.17 -41.89
N LEU A 17 -1.56 7.21 -42.59
CA LEU A 17 -0.16 7.68 -42.57
C LEU A 17 0.26 8.09 -41.16
N ILE A 18 -0.57 8.86 -40.46
CA ILE A 18 -0.30 9.28 -39.08
C ILE A 18 -0.31 8.07 -38.12
N LEU A 19 -1.22 7.11 -38.30
CA LEU A 19 -1.23 5.87 -37.51
C LEU A 19 0.04 5.05 -37.72
N VAL A 20 0.50 4.90 -38.96
CA VAL A 20 1.75 4.20 -39.27
C VAL A 20 2.94 4.95 -38.66
N ALA A 21 2.96 6.29 -38.74
CA ALA A 21 3.99 7.10 -38.11
C ALA A 21 3.98 6.95 -36.58
N GLN A 22 2.81 6.89 -35.94
CA GLN A 22 2.68 6.61 -34.50
C GLN A 22 3.21 5.23 -34.15
N LEU A 23 2.87 4.19 -34.92
CA LEU A 23 3.40 2.84 -34.70
C LEU A 23 4.92 2.80 -34.86
N ALA A 24 5.46 3.44 -35.89
CA ALA A 24 6.90 3.51 -36.10
C ALA A 24 7.61 4.22 -34.94
N LEU A 25 7.06 5.35 -34.46
CA LEU A 25 7.56 6.05 -33.28
C LEU A 25 7.50 5.18 -32.03
N PHE A 26 6.41 4.43 -31.85
CA PHE A 26 6.23 3.53 -30.72
C PHE A 26 7.28 2.40 -30.71
N PHE A 27 7.49 1.74 -31.85
CA PHE A 27 8.52 0.70 -31.97
C PHE A 27 9.93 1.28 -31.82
N TYR A 28 10.19 2.45 -32.38
CA TYR A 28 11.47 3.14 -32.20
C TYR A 28 11.72 3.48 -30.72
N ALA A 29 10.71 3.98 -30.00
CA ALA A 29 10.81 4.24 -28.57
C ALA A 29 11.07 2.96 -27.77
N ILE A 30 10.43 1.84 -28.10
CA ILE A 30 10.70 0.54 -27.47
C ILE A 30 12.14 0.09 -27.74
N TRP A 31 12.60 0.21 -28.98
CA TRP A 31 13.95 -0.19 -29.35
C TRP A 31 14.98 0.65 -28.59
N GLU A 32 14.81 1.96 -28.54
CA GLU A 32 15.78 2.79 -27.86
C GLU A 32 15.71 2.62 -26.34
N LEU A 33 14.51 2.44 -25.79
CA LEU A 33 14.35 2.05 -24.39
C LEU A 33 15.02 0.69 -24.10
N SER A 34 15.07 -0.24 -25.06
CA SER A 34 15.78 -1.51 -24.91
C SER A 34 17.29 -1.33 -24.76
N ASN A 35 17.91 -0.38 -25.48
CA ASN A 35 19.34 -0.11 -25.37
C ASN A 35 19.69 0.54 -24.02
N TYR A 36 18.84 1.45 -23.54
CA TYR A 36 19.02 2.11 -22.24
C TYR A 36 18.31 1.40 -21.07
N PHE A 37 17.70 0.23 -21.34
CA PHE A 37 16.89 -0.50 -20.37
C PHE A 37 17.70 -0.84 -19.12
N ILE A 38 18.99 -1.11 -19.27
CA ILE A 38 19.89 -1.43 -18.17
C ILE A 38 19.93 -0.31 -17.12
N TYR A 39 20.04 0.95 -17.53
CA TYR A 39 20.08 2.09 -16.61
C TYR A 39 18.74 2.31 -15.93
N PHE A 40 17.65 2.18 -16.70
CA PHE A 40 16.29 2.29 -16.17
C PHE A 40 15.99 1.18 -15.15
N TYR A 41 16.40 -0.05 -15.46
CA TYR A 41 16.27 -1.21 -14.60
C TYR A 41 17.08 -1.06 -13.31
N ILE A 42 18.32 -0.58 -13.39
CA ILE A 42 19.15 -0.28 -12.21
C ILE A 42 18.48 0.78 -11.34
N ALA A 43 17.99 1.88 -11.93
CA ALA A 43 17.31 2.95 -11.19
C ALA A 43 16.04 2.43 -10.46
N LEU A 44 15.24 1.61 -11.15
CA LEU A 44 14.06 0.98 -10.57
C LEU A 44 14.42 -0.02 -9.46
N THR A 45 15.49 -0.78 -9.62
CA THR A 45 15.98 -1.71 -8.59
C THR A 45 16.41 -0.95 -7.34
N LEU A 46 17.16 0.14 -7.49
CA LEU A 46 17.54 1.02 -6.37
C LEU A 46 16.32 1.62 -5.68
N LEU A 47 15.31 2.05 -6.45
CA LEU A 47 14.04 2.54 -5.91
C LEU A 47 13.32 1.45 -5.10
N SER A 48 13.23 0.22 -5.62
CA SER A 48 12.65 -0.93 -4.92
C SER A 48 13.37 -1.23 -3.61
N ILE A 49 14.71 -1.21 -3.60
CA ILE A 49 15.51 -1.38 -2.37
C ILE A 49 15.18 -0.30 -1.35
N PHE A 50 15.19 0.98 -1.76
CA PHE A 50 14.86 2.09 -0.88
C PHE A 50 13.45 1.98 -0.28
N VAL A 51 12.49 1.57 -1.10
CA VAL A 51 11.10 1.30 -0.68
C VAL A 51 11.05 0.21 0.39
N ILE A 52 11.78 -0.89 0.21
CA ILE A 52 11.85 -1.98 1.19
C ILE A 52 12.39 -1.50 2.54
N PHE A 53 13.48 -0.74 2.55
CA PHE A 53 14.03 -0.15 3.78
C PHE A 53 13.01 0.72 4.49
N LYS A 54 12.30 1.57 3.74
CA LYS A 54 11.26 2.44 4.28
C LYS A 54 10.05 1.64 4.80
N LEU A 55 9.68 0.56 4.13
CA LEU A 55 8.58 -0.32 4.54
C LEU A 55 8.92 -1.05 5.85
N MET A 56 10.17 -1.47 6.03
CA MET A 56 10.66 -2.09 7.25
C MET A 56 10.62 -1.13 8.45
N SER A 57 11.00 0.13 8.25
CA SER A 57 11.02 1.16 9.30
C SER A 57 9.64 1.49 9.88
N LYS A 58 8.54 1.34 9.12
CA LYS A 58 7.20 1.60 9.63
C LYS A 58 6.69 0.49 10.55
N SER A 59 6.06 0.82 11.67
CA SER A 59 5.31 -0.11 12.53
C SER A 59 3.95 -0.51 11.94
N LEU A 60 3.91 -0.85 10.65
CA LEU A 60 2.72 -1.40 9.99
C LEU A 60 2.52 -2.87 10.40
N ASN A 61 1.26 -3.32 10.36
CA ASN A 61 0.90 -4.72 10.57
C ASN A 61 1.80 -5.63 9.70
N PRO A 62 2.50 -6.62 10.28
CA PRO A 62 3.40 -7.52 9.57
C PRO A 62 2.77 -8.17 8.32
N SER A 63 1.49 -8.54 8.39
CA SER A 63 0.76 -9.13 7.26
C SER A 63 0.65 -8.17 6.07
N TYR A 64 0.45 -6.87 6.33
CA TYR A 64 0.42 -5.85 5.27
C TYR A 64 1.79 -5.67 4.63
N LYS A 65 2.87 -5.71 5.42
CA LYS A 65 4.24 -5.66 4.89
C LYS A 65 4.48 -6.84 3.95
N LEU A 66 4.10 -8.06 4.34
CA LEU A 66 4.30 -9.28 3.55
C LEU A 66 3.65 -9.21 2.16
N VAL A 67 2.43 -8.66 2.04
CA VAL A 67 1.77 -8.49 0.74
C VAL A 67 2.61 -7.61 -0.19
N TRP A 68 3.14 -6.49 0.32
CA TRP A 68 3.97 -5.60 -0.49
C TRP A 68 5.35 -6.16 -0.80
N PHE A 69 5.94 -6.95 0.11
CA PHE A 69 7.14 -7.72 -0.18
C PHE A 69 6.91 -8.70 -1.33
N LEU A 70 5.79 -9.44 -1.32
CA LEU A 70 5.40 -10.36 -2.40
C LEU A 70 5.27 -9.64 -3.75
N VAL A 71 4.59 -8.50 -3.78
CA VAL A 71 4.44 -7.68 -5.01
C VAL A 71 5.80 -7.23 -5.55
N ILE A 72 6.70 -6.79 -4.67
CA ILE A 72 8.06 -6.37 -5.07
C ILE A 72 8.89 -7.55 -5.56
N LEU A 73 8.76 -8.74 -4.94
CA LEU A 73 9.45 -9.94 -5.37
C LEU A 73 8.97 -10.45 -6.73
N LEU A 74 7.65 -10.42 -6.97
CA LEU A 74 7.03 -10.85 -8.23
C LEU A 74 7.39 -9.91 -9.39
N PHE A 75 7.59 -8.63 -9.11
CA PHE A 75 7.88 -7.60 -10.10
C PHE A 75 9.08 -6.75 -9.67
N PRO A 76 10.32 -7.24 -9.70
CA PRO A 76 11.48 -6.52 -9.16
C PRO A 76 11.71 -5.13 -9.79
N GLY A 77 11.37 -4.99 -11.08
CA GLY A 77 11.45 -3.71 -11.80
C GLY A 77 10.31 -2.74 -11.48
N PHE A 78 9.07 -3.21 -11.27
CA PHE A 78 7.91 -2.31 -11.15
C PHE A 78 7.27 -2.31 -9.76
N GLY A 79 7.55 -3.29 -8.92
CA GLY A 79 6.89 -3.49 -7.64
C GLY A 79 7.17 -2.36 -6.66
N GLY A 80 8.36 -1.76 -6.70
CA GLY A 80 8.66 -0.54 -5.95
C GLY A 80 7.75 0.62 -6.35
N LEU A 81 7.51 0.81 -7.66
CA LEU A 81 6.57 1.82 -8.16
C LEU A 81 5.13 1.53 -7.74
N ILE A 82 4.69 0.26 -7.87
CA ILE A 82 3.34 -0.15 -7.48
C ILE A 82 3.12 0.11 -5.97
N TYR A 83 4.10 -0.17 -5.12
CA TYR A 83 4.04 0.17 -3.71
C TYR A 83 3.93 1.69 -3.47
N VAL A 84 4.72 2.49 -4.19
CA VAL A 84 4.67 3.95 -4.02
C VAL A 84 3.29 4.49 -4.40
N MET A 85 2.70 3.99 -5.49
CA MET A 85 1.40 4.42 -5.98
C MET A 85 0.23 3.94 -5.09
N TYR A 86 0.26 2.69 -4.64
CA TYR A 86 -0.90 2.04 -4.00
C TYR A 86 -0.64 1.54 -2.58
N GLY A 87 0.60 1.19 -2.25
CA GLY A 87 0.98 0.61 -0.96
C GLY A 87 1.21 1.61 0.16
N THR A 88 1.26 2.89 -0.17
CA THR A 88 1.30 3.96 0.82
C THR A 88 -0.11 4.23 1.36
N ARG A 89 -0.64 3.32 2.20
CA ARG A 89 -1.68 3.70 3.18
C ARG A 89 -1.03 4.66 4.18
N ARG A 90 -0.94 5.94 3.80
CA ARG A 90 -0.70 7.03 4.73
C ARG A 90 -2.04 7.27 5.40
N MET A 91 -2.20 6.78 6.63
CA MET A 91 -3.13 7.42 7.54
C MET A 91 -2.76 8.91 7.51
N SER A 92 -3.70 9.77 7.13
CA SER A 92 -3.41 11.20 7.08
C SER A 92 -3.04 11.64 8.49
N LYS A 93 -2.17 12.65 8.65
CA LYS A 93 -1.93 13.24 9.97
C LYS A 93 -3.25 13.64 10.65
N LYS A 94 -4.24 14.05 9.85
CA LYS A 94 -5.60 14.36 10.31
C LYS A 94 -6.36 13.13 10.82
N ASP A 95 -6.16 11.96 10.22
CA ASP A 95 -6.81 10.73 10.65
C ASP A 95 -6.16 10.20 11.94
N GLU A 96 -4.84 10.34 12.04
CA GLU A 96 -4.08 10.07 13.26
C GLU A 96 -4.49 10.98 14.42
N GLU A 97 -4.58 12.28 14.18
CA GLU A 97 -5.08 13.24 15.17
C GLU A 97 -6.51 12.92 15.60
N LYS A 98 -7.41 12.61 14.65
CA LYS A 98 -8.79 12.21 14.99
C LYS A 98 -8.84 10.93 15.83
N MET A 99 -8.03 9.92 15.51
CA MET A 99 -7.95 8.70 16.31
C MET A 99 -7.43 9.00 17.72
N LEU A 100 -6.35 9.78 17.85
CA LEU A 100 -5.81 10.17 19.16
C LEU A 100 -6.84 10.97 19.98
N LEU A 101 -7.57 11.89 19.34
CA LEU A 101 -8.65 12.63 20.00
C LEU A 101 -9.77 11.69 20.46
N ALA A 102 -10.21 10.75 19.62
CA ALA A 102 -11.23 9.77 20.00
C ALA A 102 -10.77 8.88 21.18
N THR A 103 -9.52 8.43 21.17
CA THR A 103 -8.92 7.68 22.28
C THR A 103 -8.86 8.52 23.56
N ASN A 104 -8.39 9.77 23.48
CA ASN A 104 -8.29 10.65 24.65
C ASN A 104 -9.66 11.01 25.25
N LEU A 105 -10.70 11.12 24.42
CA LEU A 105 -12.06 11.37 24.89
C LEU A 105 -12.69 10.13 25.54
N THR A 106 -12.32 8.92 25.11
CA THR A 106 -12.88 7.68 25.64
C THR A 106 -12.13 7.14 26.85
N GLN A 107 -10.82 7.38 26.95
CA GLN A 107 -9.97 6.90 28.05
C GLN A 107 -10.50 7.19 29.46
N PRO A 108 -11.04 8.40 29.77
CA PRO A 108 -11.57 8.71 31.11
C PRO A 108 -12.89 8.00 31.43
N HIS A 109 -13.58 7.46 30.41
CA HIS A 109 -14.87 6.78 30.55
C HIS A 109 -14.73 5.24 30.63
N ILE A 110 -13.51 4.72 30.61
CA ILE A 110 -13.24 3.30 30.82
C ILE A 110 -13.36 3.00 32.32
N TYR A 111 -14.26 2.08 32.66
CA TYR A 111 -14.50 1.66 34.04
C TYR A 111 -13.33 0.84 34.58
N ASP A 112 -13.17 0.86 35.90
CA ASP A 112 -12.19 0.05 36.60
C ASP A 112 -12.72 -1.38 36.80
N ASP A 113 -12.10 -2.36 36.14
CA ASP A 113 -12.53 -3.77 36.14
C ASP A 113 -12.09 -4.56 37.37
N ASN A 114 -11.54 -3.89 38.40
CA ASN A 114 -11.03 -4.54 39.60
C ASN A 114 -12.05 -5.51 40.24
N TYR A 115 -13.33 -5.17 40.25
CA TYR A 115 -14.40 -6.05 40.74
C TYR A 115 -14.54 -7.33 39.90
N LEU A 116 -14.53 -7.21 38.58
CA LEU A 116 -14.64 -8.35 37.65
C LEU A 116 -13.41 -9.26 37.74
N LEU A 117 -12.22 -8.68 37.89
CA LEU A 117 -10.99 -9.45 38.08
C LEU A 117 -11.02 -10.27 39.38
N GLU A 118 -11.58 -9.74 40.47
CA GLU A 118 -11.78 -10.50 41.70
C GLU A 118 -12.79 -11.65 41.53
N GLU A 119 -13.84 -11.44 40.75
CA GLU A 119 -14.83 -12.47 40.45
C GLU A 119 -14.22 -13.61 39.62
N ILE A 120 -13.50 -13.27 38.54
CA ILE A 120 -12.79 -14.22 37.68
C ILE A 120 -11.75 -15.01 38.48
N LYS A 121 -11.05 -14.36 39.41
CA LYS A 121 -10.07 -15.01 40.30
C LYS A 121 -10.70 -16.11 41.17
N LYS A 122 -11.96 -15.94 41.57
CA LYS A 122 -12.72 -16.95 42.34
C LYS A 122 -13.19 -18.11 41.47
N MET A 123 -13.43 -17.89 40.18
CA MET A 123 -13.86 -18.93 39.25
C MET A 123 -12.69 -19.79 38.78
N ASP A 124 -11.65 -19.17 38.19
CA ASP A 124 -10.52 -19.87 37.61
C ASP A 124 -9.26 -18.99 37.57
N LYS A 125 -8.17 -19.50 38.15
CA LYS A 125 -6.85 -18.84 38.20
C LYS A 125 -6.20 -18.71 36.81
N SER A 126 -6.42 -19.67 35.91
CA SER A 126 -5.91 -19.63 34.53
C SER A 126 -6.57 -18.50 33.73
N VAL A 127 -7.89 -18.36 33.87
CA VAL A 127 -8.66 -17.29 33.21
C VAL A 127 -8.29 -15.93 33.79
N PHE A 128 -8.10 -15.84 35.12
CA PHE A 128 -7.62 -14.63 35.77
C PHE A 128 -6.28 -14.13 35.23
N ASN A 129 -5.32 -15.02 34.98
CA ASN A 129 -4.02 -14.62 34.44
C ASN A 129 -4.14 -14.01 33.03
N GLN A 130 -5.04 -14.55 32.20
CA GLN A 130 -5.29 -14.02 30.86
C GLN A 130 -6.07 -12.70 30.91
N ALA A 131 -7.12 -12.62 31.73
CA ALA A 131 -7.94 -11.42 31.91
C ALA A 131 -7.14 -10.26 32.51
N SER A 132 -6.29 -10.52 33.51
CA SER A 132 -5.41 -9.50 34.12
C SER A 132 -4.33 -9.02 33.16
N TYR A 133 -3.78 -9.91 32.31
CA TYR A 133 -2.88 -9.51 31.24
C TYR A 133 -3.62 -8.60 30.23
N LEU A 134 -4.79 -9.00 29.75
CA LEU A 134 -5.57 -8.22 28.79
C LEU A 134 -6.02 -6.88 29.37
N SER A 135 -6.53 -6.84 30.60
CA SER A 135 -6.95 -5.59 31.27
C SER A 135 -5.78 -4.62 31.44
N ARG A 136 -4.56 -5.11 31.68
CA ARG A 136 -3.38 -4.26 31.85
C ARG A 136 -2.79 -3.72 30.55
N TYR A 137 -2.93 -4.46 29.44
CA TYR A 137 -2.30 -4.11 28.16
C TYR A 137 -3.31 -3.68 27.07
N SER A 138 -4.61 -3.88 27.28
CA SER A 138 -5.66 -3.40 26.39
C SER A 138 -6.19 -2.05 26.87
N THR A 139 -6.58 -1.22 25.93
CA THR A 139 -7.24 0.08 26.18
C THR A 139 -8.77 -0.06 26.34
N TYR A 140 -9.26 -1.25 26.69
CA TYR A 140 -10.69 -1.53 26.77
C TYR A 140 -11.05 -2.23 28.09
N PRO A 141 -12.23 -1.94 28.66
CA PRO A 141 -12.68 -2.60 29.88
C PRO A 141 -13.07 -4.06 29.62
N LEU A 142 -12.96 -4.89 30.65
CA LEU A 142 -13.48 -6.26 30.67
C LEU A 142 -14.99 -6.21 30.52
N GLN A 143 -15.50 -6.92 29.51
CA GLN A 143 -16.92 -7.08 29.31
C GLN A 143 -17.35 -8.47 29.79
N THR A 144 -18.37 -8.52 30.63
CA THR A 144 -19.14 -9.74 30.87
C THR A 144 -20.22 -9.85 29.80
N ASN A 145 -20.61 -11.09 29.45
CA ASN A 145 -21.67 -11.33 28.49
C ASN A 145 -22.93 -10.55 28.90
N THR A 146 -23.38 -9.68 28.00
CA THR A 146 -24.83 -9.41 27.89
C THR A 146 -25.49 -10.64 27.28
#